data_AF-A0A482X475-F1
#
_entry.id   AF-A0A482X475-F1
#
_cell.length_a   1.000
_cell.length_b   1.000
_cell.length_c   1.000
_cell.angle_alpha   90.00
_cell.angle_beta   90.00
_cell.angle_gamma   90.00
#
_symmetry.space_group_name_H-M   'P 1'
#
loop_
_entity.id
_entity.type
_entity.pdbx_description
1 polymer ?
#
loop_
_entity_poly.entity_id
_entity_poly.type
_entity_poly.pdbx_seq_one_letter_code
_entity_poly.pdbx_strand_id
1 'polypeptide(L)'
;MLQAKIKAVHAYAREGSLRGVQTALDRRKFAVSRERGGLTPLHEAVLYGRASVLRYLAARFPETLHCTDLMGRTPLHYAATLPDNGHFYNVLLTLGADKNVLDNLAKTPEHYLKNPGEISHAQLLREFEKGTRSDMDADSLDPIDPPMDNLRKSPRFITSPMRRNDTFETSLDDDPPQGFANRFVGSGRQRRPEEEDDEGEFSDKEDNDEEEEGGGGMRGRGGGGGVFANGSPDQMAGKETAFKAATRDEHGQTMLHFAATRAHGRNGMLQLLQEVDCNVALRDELYRTARDVAQQVDIQDNVVAIDRYVVSLAAKGETDKLEELLLEGYDHILDAEDENEKIVEVAAARGQRNTLAFLQSIPLFEERRDLLHRAIRAGETSRTEEIIRYHQSSGPTLAAAKNKYGRCSLHIAVLGQHQAIVNHISSRYPQTLHVGDNKGRQPSYYFMNKSEIQVLQEEEENFLEQGVEDDLDS
;
A
#
# COMPACT_ATOMS: atom_id res chain seq x y z
N MET A 1 6.39 -22.32 -22.43
CA MET A 1 6.60 -22.94 -21.09
C MET A 1 5.49 -22.63 -20.09
N LEU A 2 4.94 -21.40 -20.06
CA LEU A 2 3.94 -20.99 -19.06
C LEU A 2 2.63 -21.81 -19.13
N GLN A 3 2.06 -21.99 -20.33
CA GLN A 3 0.84 -22.79 -20.53
C GLN A 3 1.01 -24.27 -20.15
N ALA A 4 2.20 -24.84 -20.34
CA ALA A 4 2.48 -26.23 -19.94
C ALA A 4 2.47 -26.39 -18.41
N LYS A 5 2.98 -25.39 -17.67
CA LYS A 5 2.89 -25.35 -16.20
C LYS A 5 1.45 -25.19 -15.71
N ILE A 6 0.66 -24.31 -16.35
CA ILE A 6 -0.78 -24.16 -16.03
C ILE A 6 -1.47 -25.51 -16.21
N LYS A 7 -1.38 -26.14 -17.38
CA LYS A 7 -1.94 -27.47 -17.64
C LYS A 7 -1.51 -28.53 -16.62
N ALA A 8 -0.25 -28.50 -16.17
CA ALA A 8 0.25 -29.41 -15.14
C ALA A 8 -0.41 -29.19 -13.77
N VAL A 9 -0.56 -27.93 -13.32
CA VAL A 9 -1.25 -27.60 -12.05
C VAL A 9 -2.69 -28.11 -12.06
N HIS A 10 -3.39 -27.89 -13.17
CA HIS A 10 -4.76 -28.36 -13.39
C HIS A 10 -4.84 -29.90 -13.37
N ALA A 11 -3.94 -30.58 -14.08
CA ALA A 11 -3.86 -32.05 -14.07
C ALA A 11 -3.59 -32.60 -12.65
N TYR A 12 -2.68 -32.00 -11.88
CA TYR A 12 -2.41 -32.43 -10.51
C TYR A 12 -3.61 -32.17 -9.58
N ALA A 13 -4.36 -31.08 -9.79
CA ALA A 13 -5.57 -30.80 -9.03
C ALA A 13 -6.68 -31.82 -9.31
N ARG A 14 -6.83 -32.25 -10.57
CA ARG A 14 -7.74 -33.32 -11.01
C ARG A 14 -7.38 -34.69 -10.45
N GLU A 15 -6.09 -35.03 -10.48
CA GLU A 15 -5.58 -36.30 -9.94
C GLU A 15 -5.63 -36.33 -8.41
N GLY A 16 -5.64 -35.17 -7.75
CA GLY A 16 -5.56 -35.06 -6.30
C GLY A 16 -4.12 -35.16 -5.75
N SER A 17 -3.11 -34.97 -6.61
CA SER A 17 -1.70 -35.05 -6.23
C SER A 17 -1.27 -33.78 -5.50
N LEU A 18 -1.42 -33.77 -4.17
CA LEU A 18 -1.02 -32.64 -3.33
C LEU A 18 0.45 -32.24 -3.52
N ARG A 19 1.35 -33.23 -3.62
CA ARG A 19 2.78 -33.00 -3.89
C ARG A 19 3.01 -32.35 -5.25
N GLY A 20 2.32 -32.82 -6.29
CA GLY A 20 2.40 -32.24 -7.63
C GLY A 20 1.94 -30.78 -7.65
N VAL A 21 0.81 -30.50 -7.01
CA VAL A 21 0.27 -29.14 -6.84
C VAL A 21 1.26 -28.24 -6.09
N GLN A 22 1.85 -28.71 -4.99
CA GLN A 22 2.86 -27.97 -4.23
C GLN A 22 4.12 -27.65 -5.04
N THR A 23 4.62 -28.61 -5.83
CA THR A 23 5.80 -28.40 -6.67
C THR A 23 5.55 -27.53 -7.89
N ALA A 24 4.31 -27.48 -8.38
CA ALA A 24 3.96 -26.70 -9.56
C ALA A 24 3.56 -25.26 -9.22
N LEU A 25 3.10 -25.01 -7.99
CA LEU A 25 2.75 -23.70 -7.46
C LEU A 25 3.97 -22.95 -6.90
N ASP A 26 4.94 -22.65 -7.78
CA ASP A 26 6.09 -21.80 -7.46
C ASP A 26 5.70 -20.32 -7.29
N ARG A 27 4.58 -19.90 -7.91
CA ARG A 27 4.10 -18.50 -7.96
C ARG A 27 2.59 -18.43 -7.76
N ARG A 28 2.11 -17.43 -6.99
CA ARG A 28 0.68 -17.15 -6.73
C ARG A 28 -0.18 -17.14 -8.01
N LYS A 29 0.33 -16.57 -9.11
CA LYS A 29 -0.36 -16.46 -10.40
C LYS A 29 -0.83 -17.80 -10.99
N PHE A 30 -0.22 -18.93 -10.62
CA PHE A 30 -0.64 -20.25 -11.09
C PHE A 30 -1.85 -20.81 -10.32
N ALA A 31 -2.09 -20.37 -9.08
CA ALA A 31 -3.25 -20.82 -8.29
C ALA A 31 -4.58 -20.26 -8.83
N VAL A 32 -4.55 -19.07 -9.43
CA VAL A 32 -5.69 -18.37 -10.05
C VAL A 32 -5.73 -18.58 -11.57
N SER A 33 -4.75 -19.32 -12.13
CA SER A 33 -4.70 -19.54 -13.57
C SER A 33 -5.95 -20.25 -14.06
N ARG A 34 -6.43 -19.85 -15.23
CA ARG A 34 -7.64 -20.39 -15.85
C ARG A 34 -7.25 -21.33 -16.98
N GLU A 35 -7.81 -22.53 -16.99
CA GLU A 35 -7.74 -23.43 -18.15
C GLU A 35 -8.91 -23.16 -19.12
N ARG A 36 -9.02 -23.99 -20.17
CA ARG A 36 -10.13 -23.93 -21.13
C ARG A 36 -11.45 -24.10 -20.38
N GLY A 37 -12.40 -23.18 -20.58
CA GLY A 37 -13.64 -23.13 -19.80
C GLY A 37 -13.63 -22.13 -18.65
N GLY A 38 -12.53 -21.39 -18.43
CA GLY A 38 -12.42 -20.38 -17.37
C GLY A 38 -12.24 -20.97 -15.96
N LEU A 39 -12.07 -22.28 -15.87
CA LEU A 39 -11.97 -23.01 -14.61
C LEU A 39 -10.60 -22.78 -13.98
N THR A 40 -10.59 -22.66 -12.65
CA THR A 40 -9.36 -22.59 -11.84
C THR A 40 -9.01 -23.97 -11.26
N PRO A 41 -7.78 -24.20 -10.78
CA PRO A 41 -7.39 -25.45 -10.14
C PRO A 41 -8.32 -25.84 -8.97
N LEU A 42 -8.89 -24.85 -8.28
CA LEU A 42 -9.86 -25.09 -7.21
C LEU A 42 -11.20 -25.63 -7.73
N HIS A 43 -11.68 -25.14 -8.88
CA HIS A 43 -12.89 -25.69 -9.51
C HIS A 43 -12.70 -27.16 -9.86
N GLU A 44 -11.54 -27.55 -10.40
CA GLU A 44 -11.25 -28.95 -10.70
C GLU A 44 -11.12 -29.79 -9.43
N ALA A 45 -10.42 -29.29 -8.41
CA ALA A 45 -10.33 -30.00 -7.14
C ALA A 45 -11.71 -30.27 -6.52
N VAL A 46 -12.66 -29.33 -6.62
CA VAL A 46 -14.05 -29.51 -6.18
C VAL A 46 -14.78 -30.50 -7.09
N LEU A 47 -14.75 -30.29 -8.41
CA LEU A 47 -15.45 -31.13 -9.40
C LEU A 47 -15.05 -32.61 -9.27
N TYR A 48 -13.78 -32.90 -9.00
CA TYR A 48 -13.27 -34.26 -8.83
C TYR A 48 -13.24 -34.74 -7.36
N GLY A 49 -13.77 -33.97 -6.41
CA GLY A 49 -13.87 -34.36 -5.01
C GLY A 49 -12.52 -34.54 -4.29
N ARG A 50 -11.52 -33.70 -4.60
CA ARG A 50 -10.16 -33.75 -4.03
C ARG A 50 -10.03 -32.86 -2.80
N ALA A 51 -10.47 -33.36 -1.64
CA ALA A 51 -10.52 -32.59 -0.39
C ALA A 51 -9.14 -32.10 0.09
N SER A 52 -8.07 -32.88 -0.10
CA SER A 52 -6.71 -32.53 0.30
C SER A 52 -6.15 -31.35 -0.50
N VAL A 53 -6.34 -31.38 -1.83
CA VAL A 53 -5.95 -30.29 -2.73
C VAL A 53 -6.80 -29.05 -2.49
N LEU A 54 -8.12 -29.21 -2.29
CA LEU A 54 -9.03 -28.11 -1.95
C LEU A 54 -8.56 -27.37 -0.70
N ARG A 55 -8.34 -28.09 0.41
CA ARG A 55 -7.89 -27.49 1.68
C ARG A 55 -6.57 -26.76 1.52
N TYR A 56 -5.63 -27.35 0.76
CA TYR A 56 -4.33 -26.71 0.50
C TYR A 56 -4.47 -25.43 -0.33
N LEU A 57 -5.20 -25.48 -1.44
CA LEU A 57 -5.40 -24.32 -2.32
C LEU A 57 -6.15 -23.20 -1.60
N ALA A 58 -7.24 -23.50 -0.91
CA ALA A 58 -8.03 -22.50 -0.20
C ALA A 58 -7.31 -21.91 1.02
N ALA A 59 -6.52 -22.71 1.76
CA ALA A 59 -5.76 -22.20 2.91
C ALA A 59 -4.56 -21.35 2.48
N ARG A 60 -3.93 -21.66 1.34
CA ARG A 60 -2.74 -20.94 0.86
C ARG A 60 -3.07 -19.77 -0.06
N PHE A 61 -4.18 -19.86 -0.79
CA PHE A 61 -4.62 -18.89 -1.81
C PHE A 61 -6.14 -18.65 -1.68
N PRO A 62 -6.59 -17.84 -0.69
CA PRO A 62 -8.02 -17.61 -0.44
C PRO A 62 -8.74 -16.94 -1.62
N GLU A 63 -8.01 -16.16 -2.44
CA GLU A 63 -8.51 -15.53 -3.67
C GLU A 63 -9.16 -16.53 -4.64
N THR A 64 -8.72 -17.80 -4.62
CA THR A 64 -9.26 -18.86 -5.49
C THR A 64 -10.72 -19.20 -5.19
N LEU A 65 -11.23 -18.88 -3.99
CA LEU A 65 -12.62 -19.13 -3.56
C LEU A 65 -13.64 -18.24 -4.29
N HIS A 66 -13.25 -17.03 -4.69
CA HIS A 66 -14.12 -16.05 -5.35
C HIS A 66 -13.99 -16.07 -6.88
N CYS A 67 -13.09 -16.89 -7.42
CA CYS A 67 -12.92 -17.00 -8.86
C CYS A 67 -14.16 -17.61 -9.51
N THR A 68 -14.54 -17.08 -10.67
CA THR A 68 -15.67 -17.60 -11.47
C THR A 68 -15.19 -18.29 -12.75
N ASP A 69 -15.97 -19.26 -13.22
CA ASP A 69 -15.85 -19.83 -14.56
C ASP A 69 -16.48 -18.93 -15.65
N LEU A 70 -16.52 -19.39 -16.91
CA LEU A 70 -17.15 -18.66 -18.02
C LEU A 70 -18.67 -18.44 -17.87
N MET A 71 -19.32 -19.18 -16.97
CA MET A 71 -20.75 -19.08 -16.69
C MET A 71 -21.03 -18.29 -15.40
N GLY A 72 -20.01 -17.64 -14.81
CA GLY A 72 -20.14 -16.89 -13.56
C GLY A 72 -20.24 -17.78 -12.31
N ARG A 73 -20.00 -19.09 -12.43
CA ARG A 73 -20.10 -20.05 -11.33
C ARG A 73 -18.79 -20.07 -10.55
N THR A 74 -18.90 -20.01 -9.23
CA THR A 74 -17.77 -20.14 -8.27
C THR A 74 -17.54 -21.61 -7.86
N PRO A 75 -16.42 -21.97 -7.21
CA PRO A 75 -16.19 -23.32 -6.70
C PRO A 75 -17.29 -23.79 -5.74
N LEU A 76 -17.97 -22.86 -5.05
CA LEU A 76 -19.10 -23.17 -4.17
C LEU A 76 -20.34 -23.63 -4.96
N HIS A 77 -20.58 -23.10 -6.17
CA HIS A 77 -21.63 -23.59 -7.07
C HIS A 77 -21.37 -25.04 -7.49
N TYR A 78 -20.12 -25.39 -7.79
CA TYR A 78 -19.73 -26.75 -8.14
C TYR A 78 -19.91 -27.70 -6.95
N ALA A 79 -19.52 -27.28 -5.75
CA ALA A 79 -19.67 -28.08 -4.54
C ALA A 79 -21.13 -28.41 -4.22
N ALA A 80 -22.08 -27.51 -4.56
CA ALA A 80 -23.51 -27.75 -4.34
C ALA A 80 -24.08 -28.89 -5.20
N THR A 81 -23.40 -29.26 -6.29
CA THR A 81 -23.84 -30.34 -7.20
C THR A 81 -23.27 -31.71 -6.84
N LEU A 82 -22.31 -31.77 -5.91
CA LEU A 82 -21.64 -33.01 -5.54
C LEU A 82 -22.56 -33.94 -4.73
N PRO A 83 -22.51 -35.26 -4.96
CA PRO A 83 -23.23 -36.24 -4.16
C PRO A 83 -22.47 -36.57 -2.86
N ASP A 84 -22.16 -35.56 -2.06
CA ASP A 84 -21.31 -35.66 -0.86
C ASP A 84 -22.01 -35.22 0.44
N ASN A 85 -23.34 -35.12 0.40
CA ASN A 85 -24.18 -34.56 1.48
C ASN A 85 -23.77 -33.14 1.90
N GLY A 86 -23.20 -32.35 0.98
CA GLY A 86 -22.78 -30.96 1.23
C GLY A 86 -21.47 -30.85 2.00
N HIS A 87 -20.64 -31.90 2.06
CA HIS A 87 -19.36 -31.85 2.77
C HIS A 87 -18.42 -30.78 2.21
N PHE A 88 -18.19 -30.78 0.90
CA PHE A 88 -17.35 -29.80 0.21
C PHE A 88 -17.95 -28.40 0.27
N TYR A 89 -19.28 -28.31 0.20
CA TYR A 89 -20.00 -27.05 0.35
C TYR A 89 -19.73 -26.42 1.72
N ASN A 90 -19.87 -27.20 2.79
CA ASN A 90 -19.59 -26.75 4.16
C ASN A 90 -18.11 -26.41 4.36
N VAL A 91 -17.19 -27.20 3.80
CA VAL A 91 -15.74 -26.91 3.89
C VAL A 91 -15.41 -25.57 3.23
N LEU A 92 -15.94 -25.29 2.03
CA LEU A 92 -15.72 -24.01 1.36
C LEU A 92 -16.33 -22.84 2.15
N LEU A 93 -17.51 -23.01 2.74
CA LEU A 93 -18.12 -22.00 3.62
C LEU A 93 -17.25 -21.72 4.86
N THR A 94 -16.72 -22.75 5.52
CA THR A 94 -15.82 -22.57 6.67
C THR A 94 -14.52 -21.87 6.30
N LEU A 95 -14.12 -21.94 5.03
CA LEU A 95 -12.92 -21.29 4.50
C LEU A 95 -13.19 -19.88 3.96
N GLY A 96 -14.43 -19.38 4.05
CA GLY A 96 -14.79 -17.99 3.70
C GLY A 96 -15.40 -17.79 2.32
N ALA A 97 -15.90 -18.84 1.65
CA ALA A 97 -16.57 -18.70 0.36
C ALA A 97 -17.93 -17.99 0.48
N ASP A 98 -18.21 -17.05 -0.44
CA ASP A 98 -19.47 -16.30 -0.47
C ASP A 98 -20.64 -17.14 -1.02
N LYS A 99 -21.68 -17.31 -0.19
CA LYS A 99 -22.90 -18.04 -0.55
C LYS A 99 -23.90 -17.24 -1.39
N ASN A 100 -23.71 -15.92 -1.49
CA ASN A 100 -24.65 -14.99 -2.14
C ASN A 100 -24.28 -14.65 -3.59
N VAL A 101 -23.19 -15.21 -4.12
CA VAL A 101 -22.76 -14.95 -5.50
C VAL A 101 -23.79 -15.52 -6.48
N LEU A 102 -24.09 -14.76 -7.53
CA LEU A 102 -25.02 -15.16 -8.57
C LEU A 102 -24.24 -15.59 -9.81
N ASP A 103 -24.65 -16.71 -10.42
CA ASP A 103 -24.16 -17.11 -11.73
C ASP A 103 -24.84 -16.31 -12.87
N ASN A 104 -24.47 -16.57 -14.12
CA ASN A 104 -25.07 -15.93 -15.30
C ASN A 104 -26.57 -16.26 -15.48
N LEU A 105 -27.11 -17.26 -14.76
CA LEU A 105 -28.53 -17.59 -14.70
C LEU A 105 -29.23 -16.93 -13.50
N ALA A 106 -28.54 -16.04 -12.79
CA ALA A 106 -28.98 -15.36 -11.57
C ALA A 106 -29.37 -16.32 -10.43
N LYS A 107 -28.70 -17.48 -10.36
CA LYS A 107 -28.91 -18.49 -9.32
C LYS A 107 -27.76 -18.49 -8.33
N THR A 108 -28.07 -18.75 -7.06
CA THR A 108 -27.07 -18.85 -5.99
C THR A 108 -26.56 -20.28 -5.82
N PRO A 109 -25.38 -20.50 -5.19
CA PRO A 109 -24.92 -21.83 -4.81
C PRO A 109 -25.92 -22.60 -3.95
N GLU A 110 -26.61 -21.91 -3.04
CA GLU A 110 -27.62 -22.51 -2.15
C GLU A 110 -28.86 -22.98 -2.94
N HIS A 111 -29.21 -22.31 -4.04
CA HIS A 111 -30.30 -22.73 -4.92
C HIS A 111 -30.03 -24.10 -5.54
N TYR A 112 -28.79 -24.36 -5.97
CA TYR A 112 -28.40 -25.65 -6.54
C TYR A 112 -28.38 -26.79 -5.50
N LEU A 113 -28.06 -26.47 -4.24
CA LEU A 113 -28.12 -27.44 -3.14
C LEU A 113 -29.56 -27.91 -2.86
N LYS A 114 -30.54 -27.00 -3.00
CA LYS A 114 -31.97 -27.30 -2.81
C LYS A 114 -32.61 -27.96 -4.03
N ASN A 115 -32.05 -27.71 -5.23
CA ASN A 115 -32.58 -28.20 -6.51
C ASN A 115 -31.56 -29.07 -7.26
N PRO A 116 -31.24 -30.28 -6.76
CA PRO A 116 -30.23 -31.17 -7.37
C PRO A 116 -30.58 -31.67 -8.79
N GLY A 117 -31.75 -31.31 -9.33
CA GLY A 117 -32.19 -31.65 -10.68
C GLY A 117 -31.85 -30.61 -11.75
N GLU A 118 -31.49 -29.37 -11.39
CA GLU A 118 -31.24 -28.32 -12.38
C GLU A 118 -29.84 -28.39 -13.01
N ILE A 119 -28.83 -28.77 -12.21
CA ILE A 119 -27.47 -29.03 -12.68
C ILE A 119 -27.00 -30.32 -12.04
N SER A 120 -26.78 -31.34 -12.88
CA SER A 120 -26.19 -32.59 -12.42
C SER A 120 -24.66 -32.50 -12.47
N HIS A 121 -23.99 -33.07 -11.46
CA HIS A 121 -22.54 -33.28 -11.48
C HIS A 121 -22.05 -33.95 -12.78
N ALA A 122 -22.82 -34.91 -13.31
CA ALA A 122 -22.51 -35.57 -14.57
C ALA A 122 -22.62 -34.64 -15.80
N GLN A 123 -23.49 -33.63 -15.75
CA GLN A 123 -23.58 -32.60 -16.79
C GLN A 123 -22.36 -31.67 -16.72
N LEU A 124 -21.96 -31.21 -15.54
CA LEU A 124 -20.75 -30.40 -15.35
C LEU A 124 -19.48 -31.13 -15.81
N LEU A 125 -19.36 -32.42 -15.49
CA LEU A 125 -18.24 -33.24 -15.92
C LEU A 125 -18.23 -33.41 -17.45
N ARG A 126 -19.39 -33.61 -18.07
CA ARG A 126 -19.53 -33.74 -19.53
C ARG A 126 -19.28 -32.41 -20.26
N GLU A 127 -19.69 -31.28 -19.69
CA GLU A 127 -19.38 -29.94 -20.21
C GLU A 127 -17.86 -29.71 -20.22
N PHE A 128 -17.20 -30.10 -19.13
CA PHE A 128 -15.74 -30.04 -19.01
C PHE A 128 -15.04 -30.96 -20.03
N GLU A 129 -15.49 -32.21 -20.17
CA GLU A 129 -14.94 -33.18 -21.12
C GLU A 129 -15.23 -32.86 -22.60
N LYS A 130 -16.26 -32.05 -22.90
CA LYS A 130 -16.53 -31.57 -24.26
C LYS A 130 -15.59 -30.43 -24.64
N GLY A 131 -15.27 -29.54 -23.71
CA GLY A 131 -14.27 -28.48 -23.91
C GLY A 131 -12.85 -29.00 -24.18
N THR A 132 -12.56 -30.26 -23.82
CA THR A 132 -11.28 -30.93 -24.10
C THR A 132 -11.24 -31.70 -25.42
N ARG A 133 -12.39 -31.88 -26.11
CA ARG A 133 -12.49 -32.69 -27.34
C ARG A 133 -12.65 -31.90 -28.64
N SER A 134 -13.03 -30.62 -28.59
CA SER A 134 -13.12 -29.77 -29.78
C SER A 134 -11.75 -29.21 -30.16
N ASP A 135 -10.85 -30.08 -30.63
CA ASP A 135 -9.61 -29.70 -31.30
C ASP A 135 -9.68 -30.14 -32.76
N MET A 136 -10.24 -29.26 -33.61
CA MET A 136 -9.66 -28.97 -34.92
C MET A 136 -9.71 -27.44 -35.08
N ASP A 137 -8.56 -26.86 -35.41
CA ASP A 137 -8.32 -25.49 -35.88
C ASP A 137 -7.94 -24.41 -34.82
N ALA A 138 -6.62 -24.26 -34.67
CA ALA A 138 -5.79 -23.05 -34.79
C ALA A 138 -6.22 -21.66 -34.27
N ASP A 139 -5.27 -21.02 -33.57
CA ASP A 139 -4.83 -19.61 -33.73
C ASP A 139 -5.74 -18.42 -33.37
N SER A 140 -6.65 -18.51 -32.41
CA SER A 140 -7.22 -17.28 -31.83
C SER A 140 -7.59 -17.40 -30.35
N LEU A 141 -6.66 -17.08 -29.45
CA LEU A 141 -7.03 -16.78 -28.06
C LEU A 141 -6.12 -15.66 -27.52
N ASP A 142 -6.72 -14.49 -27.40
CA ASP A 142 -6.16 -13.24 -26.90
C ASP A 142 -5.68 -13.34 -25.43
N PRO A 143 -4.70 -12.52 -25.03
CA PRO A 143 -4.18 -12.51 -23.67
C PRO A 143 -5.17 -11.88 -22.68
N ILE A 144 -5.64 -12.72 -21.74
CA ILE A 144 -5.93 -12.45 -20.31
C ILE A 144 -6.18 -10.97 -19.94
N ASP A 145 -7.44 -10.54 -20.00
CA ASP A 145 -7.95 -9.38 -19.25
C ASP A 145 -8.40 -9.80 -17.82
N PRO A 146 -8.15 -8.98 -16.79
CA PRO A 146 -8.78 -9.13 -15.48
C PRO A 146 -10.30 -8.78 -15.53
N PRO A 147 -11.12 -9.29 -14.58
CA PRO A 147 -12.58 -9.24 -14.69
C PRO A 147 -13.13 -7.82 -14.58
N MET A 148 -13.97 -7.44 -15.55
CA MET A 148 -14.79 -6.24 -15.54
C MET A 148 -15.82 -6.28 -14.41
N ASP A 149 -15.77 -5.25 -13.57
CA ASP A 149 -16.68 -4.98 -12.47
C ASP A 149 -18.02 -4.45 -13.03
N ASN A 150 -19.01 -5.33 -13.16
CA ASN A 150 -20.35 -4.96 -13.60
C ASN A 150 -21.18 -4.47 -12.41
N LEU A 151 -20.93 -3.23 -11.96
CA LEU A 151 -21.90 -2.43 -11.23
C LEU A 151 -22.23 -1.16 -12.02
N ARG A 152 -23.35 -1.20 -12.75
CA ARG A 152 -24.11 0.01 -13.06
C ARG A 152 -25.60 -0.30 -13.06
N LYS A 153 -26.33 0.38 -12.17
CA LYS A 153 -27.42 1.31 -12.54
C LYS A 153 -28.11 1.89 -11.30
N SER A 154 -27.88 3.18 -11.03
CA SER A 154 -28.91 4.13 -10.55
C SER A 154 -28.54 5.56 -10.99
N PRO A 155 -29.50 6.52 -11.03
CA PRO A 155 -29.59 7.52 -12.09
C PRO A 155 -29.09 8.93 -11.73
N ARG A 156 -28.92 9.74 -12.79
CA ARG A 156 -28.53 11.16 -12.78
C ARG A 156 -29.62 12.11 -12.26
N PHE A 157 -29.15 13.31 -11.90
CA PHE A 157 -29.80 14.62 -11.72
C PHE A 157 -30.44 14.87 -10.34
N ILE A 158 -30.01 15.93 -9.63
CA ILE A 158 -30.55 17.30 -9.73
C ILE A 158 -29.46 18.33 -9.33
N THR A 159 -29.33 19.39 -10.11
CA THR A 159 -28.46 20.56 -9.95
C THR A 159 -29.11 21.65 -9.07
N SER A 160 -28.30 22.51 -8.43
CA SER A 160 -28.62 23.93 -8.12
C SER A 160 -27.42 24.67 -7.47
N PRO A 161 -27.34 26.02 -7.56
CA PRO A 161 -26.17 26.69 -8.14
C PRO A 161 -25.39 27.66 -7.21
N MET A 162 -24.14 27.94 -7.63
CA MET A 162 -23.42 29.22 -7.70
C MET A 162 -23.60 30.30 -6.60
N ARG A 163 -22.49 30.74 -6.02
CA ARG A 163 -22.19 32.18 -5.84
C ARG A 163 -20.70 32.46 -6.04
N ARG A 164 -20.41 33.33 -7.02
CA ARG A 164 -19.11 33.94 -7.33
C ARG A 164 -18.84 35.18 -6.47
N ASN A 165 -17.60 35.65 -6.59
CA ASN A 165 -17.02 36.98 -6.31
C ASN A 165 -16.33 37.08 -4.93
N ASP A 166 -15.11 37.61 -4.77
CA ASP A 166 -14.36 38.57 -5.59
C ASP A 166 -12.83 38.38 -5.48
N THR A 167 -12.16 38.86 -6.54
CA THR A 167 -10.72 39.16 -6.65
C THR A 167 -10.21 40.09 -5.54
N PHE A 168 -9.04 39.78 -4.98
CA PHE A 168 -8.17 40.81 -4.39
C PHE A 168 -6.69 40.42 -4.50
N GLU A 169 -5.97 41.12 -5.37
CA GLU A 169 -4.51 41.23 -5.32
C GLU A 169 -4.14 41.95 -4.01
N THR A 170 -3.22 41.38 -3.23
CA THR A 170 -2.26 42.19 -2.46
C THR A 170 -1.01 41.38 -2.16
N SER A 171 0.11 41.88 -2.67
CA SER A 171 1.47 41.65 -2.19
C SER A 171 1.55 41.75 -0.67
N LEU A 172 2.28 40.86 0.01
CA LEU A 172 3.13 41.16 1.16
C LEU A 172 3.92 39.92 1.58
N ASP A 173 5.21 40.16 1.81
CA ASP A 173 6.21 39.25 2.34
C ASP A 173 5.79 38.69 3.71
N ASP A 174 5.82 37.37 3.90
CA ASP A 174 5.89 36.76 5.22
C ASP A 174 6.57 35.37 5.12
N ASP A 175 7.73 35.25 5.77
CA ASP A 175 8.51 34.02 5.91
C ASP A 175 7.72 32.92 6.66
N PRO A 176 7.79 31.63 6.25
CA PRO A 176 7.23 30.54 7.03
C PRO A 176 8.04 30.31 8.34
N PRO A 177 7.39 29.77 9.39
CA PRO A 177 7.93 29.74 10.75
C PRO A 177 9.19 28.90 10.88
N GLN A 178 10.12 29.39 11.71
CA GLN A 178 11.45 28.82 12.01
C GLN A 178 11.41 27.49 12.81
N GLY A 179 10.49 26.58 12.50
CA GLY A 179 10.47 25.20 13.00
C GLY A 179 11.36 24.24 12.19
N PHE A 180 11.59 24.55 10.91
CA PHE A 180 12.30 23.65 9.99
C PHE A 180 13.83 23.59 10.20
N ALA A 181 14.45 24.63 10.78
CA ALA A 181 15.88 24.86 10.64
C ALA A 181 16.79 24.21 11.69
N ASN A 182 16.26 23.73 12.83
CA ASN A 182 17.10 23.31 13.96
C ASN A 182 17.10 21.81 14.25
N ARG A 183 16.89 20.96 13.23
CA ARG A 183 16.94 19.49 13.40
C ARG A 183 17.72 18.72 12.32
N PHE A 184 18.60 19.38 11.57
CA PHE A 184 19.48 18.70 10.59
C PHE A 184 20.95 19.13 10.64
N VAL A 185 21.37 19.99 11.58
CA VAL A 185 22.79 20.31 11.79
C VAL A 185 23.36 19.42 12.90
N GLY A 186 23.74 18.19 12.53
CA GLY A 186 24.46 17.24 13.37
C GLY A 186 25.85 16.93 12.79
N SER A 187 26.87 17.56 13.37
CA SER A 187 28.30 17.19 13.36
C SER A 187 29.02 16.97 12.03
N GLY A 188 29.29 18.06 11.32
CA GLY A 188 30.37 18.15 10.32
C GLY A 188 31.51 19.05 10.81
N ARG A 189 32.16 18.73 11.94
CA ARG A 189 33.43 19.39 12.30
C ARG A 189 34.57 18.68 11.59
N GLN A 190 35.09 19.34 10.55
CA GLN A 190 36.40 19.10 9.99
C GLN A 190 37.44 19.03 11.11
N ARG A 191 38.10 17.88 11.27
CA ARG A 191 39.42 17.82 11.91
C ARG A 191 40.46 17.75 10.81
N ARG A 192 41.26 18.81 10.68
CA ARG A 192 42.61 18.73 10.12
C ARG A 192 43.55 18.15 11.19
N PRO A 193 44.66 17.51 10.79
CA PRO A 193 45.59 16.89 11.71
C PRO A 193 46.57 17.94 12.22
N GLU A 194 46.80 17.97 13.53
CA GLU A 194 48.02 18.52 14.12
C GLU A 194 48.49 17.57 15.23
N GLU A 195 49.80 17.45 15.28
CA GLU A 195 50.64 16.46 15.92
C GLU A 195 50.91 16.77 17.41
N GLU A 196 51.45 15.74 18.07
CA GLU A 196 52.42 15.76 19.17
C GLU A 196 51.98 16.02 20.64
N ASP A 197 52.31 14.99 21.43
CA ASP A 197 52.98 14.97 22.74
C ASP A 197 52.23 15.38 24.01
N ASP A 198 52.08 14.41 24.93
CA ASP A 198 52.99 14.21 26.09
C ASP A 198 52.26 13.52 27.27
N GLU A 199 53.09 12.90 28.11
CA GLU A 199 52.88 11.86 29.12
C GLU A 199 51.98 12.20 30.33
N GLY A 200 51.54 11.16 31.06
CA GLY A 200 50.90 11.34 32.37
C GLY A 200 50.36 10.07 33.03
N GLU A 201 51.17 9.50 33.91
CA GLU A 201 51.03 8.27 34.69
C GLU A 201 49.86 8.17 35.72
N PHE A 202 49.53 6.91 36.04
CA PHE A 202 49.39 6.30 37.39
C PHE A 202 48.04 6.09 38.12
N SER A 203 47.96 4.85 38.62
CA SER A 203 47.29 4.23 39.79
C SER A 203 45.78 3.94 39.80
N ASP A 204 45.49 2.65 39.66
CA ASP A 204 44.98 1.74 40.70
C ASP A 204 43.94 2.27 41.69
N LYS A 205 42.79 1.58 41.72
CA LYS A 205 42.27 0.95 42.94
C LYS A 205 41.26 -0.14 42.61
N GLU A 206 41.66 -1.35 42.97
CA GLU A 206 40.80 -2.49 43.30
C GLU A 206 39.84 -2.09 44.43
N ASP A 207 38.65 -2.69 44.45
CA ASP A 207 38.17 -3.37 45.66
C ASP A 207 37.14 -4.44 45.25
N ASN A 208 37.39 -5.62 45.83
CA ASN A 208 36.65 -6.87 45.78
C ASN A 208 35.30 -6.78 46.50
N ASP A 209 34.44 -7.75 46.19
CA ASP A 209 33.80 -8.69 47.15
C ASP A 209 32.76 -9.45 46.31
N GLU A 210 33.08 -10.61 45.75
CA GLU A 210 33.19 -11.96 46.35
C GLU A 210 31.88 -12.56 46.89
N GLU A 211 31.81 -13.87 46.62
CA GLU A 211 30.95 -14.94 47.12
C GLU A 211 29.59 -15.16 46.40
N GLU A 212 29.52 -16.16 45.50
CA GLU A 212 29.52 -17.63 45.75
C GLU A 212 28.16 -18.12 46.29
N GLU A 213 27.62 -19.30 46.01
CA GLU A 213 27.90 -20.39 45.09
C GLU A 213 26.65 -21.30 45.11
N GLY A 214 26.60 -22.24 44.17
CA GLY A 214 25.93 -23.52 44.37
C GLY A 214 24.78 -23.77 43.40
N GLY A 215 24.85 -24.72 42.47
CA GLY A 215 25.82 -25.78 42.26
C GLY A 215 25.13 -27.00 41.61
N GLY A 216 25.82 -27.63 40.67
CA GLY A 216 25.55 -28.99 40.17
C GLY A 216 24.44 -29.10 39.11
N GLY A 217 24.66 -29.44 37.85
CA GLY A 217 25.76 -30.19 37.24
C GLY A 217 25.28 -31.61 36.88
N MET A 218 25.00 -31.88 35.60
CA MET A 218 25.50 -33.11 34.96
C MET A 218 25.31 -33.09 33.43
N ARG A 219 26.37 -33.58 32.80
CA ARG A 219 26.68 -33.57 31.37
C ARG A 219 25.90 -34.66 30.62
N GLY A 220 25.53 -34.34 29.38
CA GLY A 220 25.16 -35.31 28.35
C GLY A 220 25.56 -34.78 26.97
N ARG A 221 26.75 -35.17 26.51
CA ARG A 221 27.30 -34.92 25.17
C ARG A 221 26.38 -35.51 24.08
N GLY A 222 26.24 -34.80 22.95
CA GLY A 222 26.04 -35.46 21.66
C GLY A 222 25.27 -34.69 20.58
N GLY A 223 25.95 -33.76 19.89
CA GLY A 223 25.94 -33.69 18.42
C GLY A 223 24.78 -33.03 17.67
N GLY A 224 25.03 -31.82 17.16
CA GLY A 224 24.81 -31.49 15.74
C GLY A 224 23.46 -30.87 15.34
N GLY A 225 23.44 -29.54 15.19
CA GLY A 225 22.37 -28.81 14.50
C GLY A 225 22.21 -27.38 15.03
N GLY A 226 23.15 -26.51 14.69
CA GLY A 226 23.24 -25.13 15.18
C GLY A 226 22.01 -24.29 14.90
N VAL A 227 21.52 -23.69 15.97
CA VAL A 227 20.67 -22.50 16.00
C VAL A 227 21.46 -21.35 15.37
N PHE A 228 20.90 -20.71 14.34
CA PHE A 228 21.28 -19.35 13.93
C PHE A 228 20.11 -18.42 14.26
N ALA A 229 20.17 -17.88 15.47
CA ALA A 229 19.59 -16.59 15.81
C ALA A 229 20.71 -15.53 15.71
N ASN A 230 20.35 -14.32 15.29
CA ASN A 230 21.14 -13.09 15.07
C ASN A 230 22.01 -13.06 13.79
N GLY A 231 22.16 -11.95 13.06
CA GLY A 231 21.75 -10.55 13.18
C GLY A 231 21.74 -9.93 11.76
N SER A 232 21.20 -8.74 11.48
CA SER A 232 21.23 -7.50 12.25
C SER A 232 20.04 -6.60 11.85
N PRO A 233 19.41 -5.85 12.77
CA PRO A 233 18.79 -4.58 12.41
C PRO A 233 19.94 -3.58 12.24
N ASP A 234 20.32 -3.29 11.00
CA ASP A 234 21.30 -2.25 10.75
C ASP A 234 20.75 -0.93 11.29
N GLN A 235 21.38 -0.48 12.39
CA GLN A 235 21.41 0.90 12.80
C GLN A 235 22.04 1.70 11.66
N MET A 236 21.20 2.29 10.80
CA MET A 236 21.63 3.34 9.89
C MET A 236 20.77 4.56 10.11
N ALA A 237 21.43 5.63 10.57
CA ALA A 237 20.87 6.87 11.04
C ALA A 237 19.99 7.58 9.98
N GLY A 238 18.73 7.17 9.90
CA GLY A 238 17.59 7.98 9.47
C GLY A 238 16.75 8.29 10.69
N LYS A 239 16.16 9.49 10.76
CA LYS A 239 15.27 9.90 11.87
C LYS A 239 14.26 8.78 12.15
N GLU A 240 14.12 8.39 13.43
CA GLU A 240 12.97 7.57 13.86
C GLU A 240 11.70 8.31 13.46
N THR A 241 10.82 7.63 12.73
CA THR A 241 9.54 8.19 12.29
C THR A 241 8.69 8.54 13.52
N ALA A 242 7.98 9.66 13.48
CA ALA A 242 7.09 10.04 14.58
C ALA A 242 5.89 9.09 14.69
N PHE A 243 5.56 8.40 13.60
CA PHE A 243 4.60 7.30 13.55
C PHE A 243 5.28 5.94 13.66
N LYS A 244 4.53 4.92 14.09
CA LYS A 244 5.01 3.53 14.06
C LYS A 244 5.13 3.04 12.62
N ALA A 245 6.16 2.23 12.35
CA ALA A 245 6.35 1.61 11.04
C ALA A 245 5.11 0.79 10.65
N ALA A 246 4.38 1.26 9.63
CA ALA A 246 3.19 0.59 9.15
C ALA A 246 3.57 -0.59 8.26
N THR A 247 3.11 -1.79 8.62
CA THR A 247 3.21 -2.96 7.75
C THR A 247 2.30 -2.76 6.53
N ARG A 248 2.86 -2.96 5.33
CA ARG A 248 2.14 -2.88 4.06
C ARG A 248 2.05 -4.26 3.43
N ASP A 249 0.94 -4.52 2.74
CA ASP A 249 0.78 -5.72 1.95
C ASP A 249 1.39 -5.57 0.54
N GLU A 250 1.18 -6.57 -0.31
CA GLU A 250 1.69 -6.58 -1.69
C GLU A 250 1.05 -5.51 -2.60
N HIS A 251 -0.11 -4.97 -2.21
CA HIS A 251 -0.83 -3.89 -2.89
C HIS A 251 -0.58 -2.52 -2.23
N GLY A 252 0.36 -2.43 -1.29
CA GLY A 252 0.67 -1.20 -0.55
C GLY A 252 -0.38 -0.80 0.50
N GLN A 253 -1.41 -1.62 0.71
CA GLN A 253 -2.46 -1.36 1.70
C GLN A 253 -1.93 -1.56 3.12
N THR A 254 -2.29 -0.62 3.98
CA THR A 254 -2.01 -0.69 5.42
C THR A 254 -3.21 -1.28 6.16
N MET A 255 -3.01 -1.65 7.43
CA MET A 255 -4.11 -2.05 8.32
C MET A 255 -5.23 -1.00 8.39
N LEU A 256 -4.92 0.29 8.17
CA LEU A 256 -5.91 1.36 8.14
C LEU A 256 -6.80 1.31 6.89
N HIS A 257 -6.29 0.89 5.74
CA HIS A 257 -7.12 0.74 4.53
C HIS A 257 -8.16 -0.37 4.74
N PHE A 258 -7.75 -1.50 5.31
CA PHE A 258 -8.68 -2.58 5.68
C PHE A 258 -9.67 -2.14 6.76
N ALA A 259 -9.23 -1.36 7.75
CA ALA A 259 -10.12 -0.81 8.76
C ALA A 259 -11.13 0.17 8.16
N ALA A 260 -10.71 1.03 7.23
CA ALA A 260 -11.55 2.03 6.59
C ALA A 260 -12.71 1.43 5.77
N THR A 261 -12.52 0.25 5.17
CA THR A 261 -13.57 -0.46 4.42
C THR A 261 -14.65 -1.11 5.31
N ARG A 262 -14.45 -1.14 6.63
CA ARG A 262 -15.37 -1.80 7.57
C ARG A 262 -16.04 -0.77 8.47
N ALA A 263 -17.33 -0.96 8.69
CA ALA A 263 -18.05 -0.20 9.71
C ALA A 263 -17.59 -0.66 11.10
N HIS A 264 -17.20 0.29 11.94
CA HIS A 264 -16.84 0.04 13.33
C HIS A 264 -17.97 0.49 14.26
N GLY A 265 -17.94 0.03 15.50
CA GLY A 265 -18.75 0.63 16.56
C GLY A 265 -18.43 2.11 16.73
N ARG A 266 -19.29 2.85 17.44
CA ARG A 266 -19.11 4.29 17.69
C ARG A 266 -17.69 4.58 18.21
N ASN A 267 -16.98 5.47 17.51
CA ASN A 267 -15.59 5.87 17.79
C ASN A 267 -14.53 4.76 17.68
N GLY A 268 -14.86 3.57 17.18
CA GLY A 268 -13.91 2.45 17.08
C GLY A 268 -12.71 2.76 16.18
N MET A 269 -12.94 3.42 15.04
CA MET A 269 -11.86 3.84 14.14
C MET A 269 -10.93 4.87 14.78
N LEU A 270 -11.48 5.84 15.52
CA LEU A 270 -10.71 6.87 16.21
C LEU A 270 -9.83 6.26 17.32
N GLN A 271 -10.39 5.33 18.10
CA GLN A 271 -9.63 4.63 19.14
C GLN A 271 -8.48 3.81 18.53
N LEU A 272 -8.74 3.11 17.43
CA LEU A 272 -7.70 2.36 16.71
C LEU A 272 -6.58 3.28 16.23
N LEU A 273 -6.90 4.45 15.65
CA LEU A 273 -5.90 5.42 15.20
C LEU A 273 -5.03 5.93 16.37
N GLN A 274 -5.65 6.21 17.52
CA GLN A 274 -4.95 6.67 18.72
C GLN A 274 -4.07 5.61 19.38
N GLU A 275 -4.47 4.33 19.34
CA GLU A 275 -3.68 3.24 19.94
C GLU A 275 -2.53 2.79 19.03
N VAL A 276 -2.80 2.71 17.73
CA VAL A 276 -1.81 2.19 16.77
C VAL A 276 -0.79 3.26 16.41
N ASP A 277 -1.13 4.57 16.46
CA ASP A 277 -0.24 5.67 16.04
C ASP A 277 0.32 5.42 14.62
N CYS A 278 -0.58 5.04 13.70
CA CYS A 278 -0.23 4.83 12.30
C CYS A 278 -0.29 6.13 11.50
N ASN A 279 0.55 6.20 10.46
CA ASN A 279 0.52 7.26 9.48
C ASN A 279 -0.70 7.11 8.55
N VAL A 280 -1.59 8.10 8.53
CA VAL A 280 -2.82 8.14 7.71
C VAL A 280 -2.57 8.59 6.26
N ALA A 281 -1.41 9.19 5.99
CA ALA A 281 -1.01 9.68 4.68
C ALA A 281 -0.59 8.56 3.72
N LEU A 282 -0.42 7.34 4.23
CA LEU A 282 0.04 6.23 3.41
C LEU A 282 -1.03 5.85 2.38
N ARG A 283 -0.58 5.65 1.13
CA ARG A 283 -1.43 5.37 -0.01
C ARG A 283 -1.28 3.93 -0.49
N ASP A 284 -2.36 3.38 -1.04
CA ASP A 284 -2.38 2.08 -1.70
C ASP A 284 -1.82 2.13 -3.14
N GLU A 285 -1.86 1.00 -3.85
CA GLU A 285 -1.46 0.89 -5.27
C GLU A 285 -2.26 1.82 -6.20
N LEU A 286 -3.48 2.21 -5.81
CA LEU A 286 -4.33 3.14 -6.55
C LEU A 286 -4.17 4.59 -6.08
N TYR A 287 -3.13 4.89 -5.29
CA TYR A 287 -2.81 6.22 -4.77
C TYR A 287 -3.87 6.80 -3.82
N ARG A 288 -4.75 5.97 -3.27
CA ARG A 288 -5.81 6.36 -2.33
C ARG A 288 -5.32 6.28 -0.91
N THR A 289 -5.71 7.24 -0.08
CA THR A 289 -5.51 7.19 1.37
C THR A 289 -6.62 6.34 2.03
N ALA A 290 -6.43 5.98 3.30
CA ALA A 290 -7.49 5.31 4.07
C ALA A 290 -8.77 6.16 4.17
N ARG A 291 -8.65 7.50 4.11
CA ARG A 291 -9.79 8.43 4.07
C ARG A 291 -10.56 8.32 2.76
N ASP A 292 -9.85 8.33 1.64
CA ASP A 292 -10.46 8.21 0.30
C ASP A 292 -11.16 6.86 0.14
N VAL A 293 -10.56 5.79 0.68
CA VAL A 293 -11.18 4.46 0.70
C VAL A 293 -12.46 4.44 1.53
N ALA A 294 -12.48 5.07 2.72
CA ALA A 294 -13.68 5.18 3.53
C ALA A 294 -14.79 5.95 2.79
N GLN A 295 -14.43 7.02 2.09
CA GLN A 295 -15.37 7.81 1.31
C GLN A 295 -15.92 7.06 0.09
N GLN A 296 -15.08 6.26 -0.58
CA GLN A 296 -15.52 5.40 -1.69
C GLN A 296 -16.51 4.31 -1.27
N VAL A 297 -16.37 3.78 -0.05
CA VAL A 297 -17.29 2.77 0.52
C VAL A 297 -18.50 3.44 1.20
N ASP A 298 -18.59 4.77 1.19
CA ASP A 298 -19.68 5.57 1.79
C ASP A 298 -19.83 5.35 3.30
N ILE A 299 -18.71 5.16 4.01
CA ILE A 299 -18.68 5.04 5.48
C ILE A 299 -18.25 6.38 6.08
N GLN A 300 -19.19 7.31 6.16
CA GLN A 300 -18.91 8.67 6.63
C GLN A 300 -18.40 8.74 8.08
N ASP A 301 -18.82 7.79 8.92
CA ASP A 301 -18.33 7.68 10.31
C ASP A 301 -16.81 7.48 10.37
N ASN A 302 -16.23 6.74 9.42
CA ASN A 302 -14.79 6.50 9.35
C ASN A 302 -14.04 7.73 8.83
N VAL A 303 -14.61 8.45 7.86
CA VAL A 303 -14.05 9.72 7.35
C VAL A 303 -13.97 10.73 8.49
N VAL A 304 -15.08 10.94 9.20
CA VAL A 304 -15.14 11.84 10.36
C VAL A 304 -14.18 11.40 11.46
N ALA A 305 -14.02 10.09 11.69
CA ALA A 305 -13.05 9.59 12.67
C ALA A 305 -11.59 9.87 12.30
N ILE A 306 -11.24 9.80 11.01
CA ILE A 306 -9.89 10.15 10.52
C ILE A 306 -9.66 11.66 10.64
N ASP A 307 -10.64 12.48 10.24
CA ASP A 307 -10.54 13.94 10.34
C ASP A 307 -10.38 14.39 11.80
N ARG A 308 -11.19 13.82 12.69
CA ARG A 308 -11.06 14.00 14.15
C ARG A 308 -9.70 13.59 14.69
N TYR A 309 -9.10 12.52 14.16
CA TYR A 309 -7.77 12.12 14.57
C TYR A 309 -6.73 13.18 14.20
N VAL A 310 -6.76 13.71 12.97
CA VAL A 310 -5.86 14.78 12.53
C VAL A 310 -6.05 16.05 13.36
N VAL A 311 -7.30 16.44 13.63
CA VAL A 311 -7.61 17.56 14.53
C VAL A 311 -7.09 17.30 15.95
N SER A 312 -7.19 16.05 16.45
CA SER A 312 -6.65 15.69 17.76
C SER A 312 -5.12 15.82 17.86
N LEU A 313 -4.39 15.56 16.77
CA LEU A 313 -2.94 15.80 16.70
C LEU A 313 -2.62 17.29 16.81
N ALA A 314 -3.38 18.14 16.12
CA ALA A 314 -3.25 19.59 16.21
C ALA A 314 -3.60 20.13 17.60
N ALA A 315 -4.66 19.60 18.22
CA ALA A 315 -5.07 19.96 19.57
C ALA A 315 -4.01 19.60 20.63
N LYS A 316 -3.34 18.45 20.47
CA LYS A 316 -2.22 18.01 21.33
C LYS A 316 -0.94 18.81 21.09
N GLY A 317 -0.80 19.46 19.93
CA GLY A 317 0.42 20.19 19.54
C GLY A 317 1.51 19.29 18.97
N GLU A 318 1.16 18.11 18.45
CA GLU A 318 2.10 17.15 17.85
C GLU A 318 2.49 17.62 16.43
N THR A 319 3.24 18.73 16.34
CA THR A 319 3.68 19.34 15.07
C THR A 319 4.50 18.37 14.23
N ASP A 320 5.35 17.57 14.87
CA ASP A 320 6.24 16.62 14.18
C ASP A 320 5.47 15.56 13.39
N LYS A 321 4.33 15.09 13.93
CA LYS A 321 3.46 14.13 13.23
C LYS A 321 2.74 14.79 12.07
N LEU A 322 2.25 16.02 12.23
CA LEU A 322 1.59 16.78 11.16
C LEU A 322 2.58 17.13 10.03
N GLU A 323 3.82 17.47 10.38
CA GLU A 323 4.92 17.64 9.43
C GLU A 323 5.17 16.36 8.64
N GLU A 324 5.23 15.20 9.29
CA GLU A 324 5.41 13.92 8.60
C GLU A 324 4.24 13.61 7.64
N LEU A 325 3.00 13.90 8.03
CA LEU A 325 1.83 13.77 7.13
C LEU A 325 1.96 14.67 5.89
N LEU A 326 2.42 15.91 6.06
CA LEU A 326 2.65 16.85 4.96
C LEU A 326 3.76 16.36 4.02
N LEU A 327 4.85 15.82 4.57
CA LEU A 327 5.97 15.30 3.77
C LEU A 327 5.62 14.03 3.01
N GLU A 328 4.73 13.20 3.55
CA GLU A 328 4.17 12.06 2.84
C GLU A 328 3.14 12.45 1.75
N GLY A 329 2.74 13.73 1.70
CA GLY A 329 1.84 14.27 0.69
C GLY A 329 0.36 14.07 1.02
N TYR A 330 0.00 14.16 2.30
CA TYR A 330 -1.40 14.21 2.73
C TYR A 330 -1.98 15.60 2.46
N ASP A 331 -3.00 15.63 1.60
CA ASP A 331 -3.73 16.79 1.10
C ASP A 331 -4.81 17.26 2.08
N HIS A 332 -5.54 16.32 2.70
CA HIS A 332 -6.70 16.61 3.56
C HIS A 332 -6.35 17.14 4.97
N ILE A 333 -5.17 17.75 5.18
CA ILE A 333 -4.78 18.29 6.50
C ILE A 333 -5.67 19.48 6.87
N LEU A 334 -5.85 20.42 5.94
CA LEU A 334 -6.58 21.67 6.19
C LEU A 334 -8.11 21.49 6.14
N ASP A 335 -8.57 20.44 5.47
CA ASP A 335 -9.98 20.07 5.36
C ASP A 335 -10.51 19.31 6.59
N ALA A 336 -9.63 18.94 7.52
CA ALA A 336 -10.02 18.21 8.72
C ALA A 336 -10.83 19.10 9.67
N GLU A 337 -12.04 18.64 10.01
CA GLU A 337 -12.98 19.33 10.88
C GLU A 337 -13.43 18.41 12.04
N ASP A 338 -13.65 18.99 13.22
CA ASP A 338 -14.28 18.31 14.35
C ASP A 338 -15.53 19.10 14.78
N GLU A 339 -16.71 18.48 14.70
CA GLU A 339 -17.99 19.09 15.09
C GLU A 339 -18.27 20.46 14.42
N ASN A 340 -17.75 20.66 13.19
CA ASN A 340 -17.76 21.89 12.38
C ASN A 340 -16.76 22.98 12.82
N GLU A 341 -15.80 22.67 13.70
CA GLU A 341 -14.65 23.52 13.97
C GLU A 341 -13.48 23.12 13.07
N LYS A 342 -12.85 24.11 12.43
CA LYS A 342 -11.69 23.87 11.58
C LYS A 342 -10.44 23.60 12.42
N ILE A 343 -9.52 22.80 11.89
CA ILE A 343 -8.25 22.48 12.56
C ILE A 343 -7.46 23.72 13.05
N VAL A 344 -7.51 24.82 12.31
CA VAL A 344 -6.83 26.09 12.66
C VAL A 344 -7.47 26.73 13.89
N GLU A 345 -8.80 26.70 14.00
CA GLU A 345 -9.56 27.26 15.12
C GLU A 345 -9.33 26.43 16.38
N VAL A 346 -9.33 25.10 16.26
CA VAL A 346 -9.05 24.18 17.36
C VAL A 346 -7.63 24.38 17.89
N ALA A 347 -6.64 24.50 16.99
CA ALA A 347 -5.25 24.78 17.36
C ALA A 347 -5.10 26.15 18.05
N ALA A 348 -5.82 27.17 17.57
CA ALA A 348 -5.85 28.50 18.15
C ALA A 348 -6.47 28.49 19.57
N ALA A 349 -7.61 27.82 19.72
CA ALA A 349 -8.33 27.69 21.00
C ALA A 349 -7.48 26.99 22.08
N ARG A 350 -6.66 26.03 21.68
CA ARG A 350 -5.73 25.30 22.57
C ARG A 350 -4.41 26.05 22.82
N GLY A 351 -4.15 27.17 22.14
CA GLY A 351 -2.95 27.99 22.33
C GLY A 351 -1.67 27.40 21.70
N GLN A 352 -1.79 26.49 20.73
CA GLN A 352 -0.65 25.83 20.08
C GLN A 352 -0.05 26.72 18.98
N ARG A 353 0.78 27.69 19.38
CA ARG A 353 1.35 28.70 18.45
C ARG A 353 2.20 28.10 17.33
N ASN A 354 2.99 27.07 17.64
CA ASN A 354 3.86 26.42 16.66
C ASN A 354 3.05 25.65 15.60
N THR A 355 2.04 24.90 16.05
CA THR A 355 1.12 24.17 15.16
C THR A 355 0.32 25.12 14.29
N LEU A 356 -0.16 26.24 14.84
CA LEU A 356 -0.90 27.24 14.08
C LEU A 356 -0.04 27.88 12.99
N ALA A 357 1.19 28.28 13.32
CA ALA A 357 2.11 28.83 12.34
C ALA A 357 2.46 27.79 11.25
N PHE A 358 2.62 26.52 11.63
CA PHE A 358 2.81 25.42 10.69
C PHE A 358 1.62 25.27 9.74
N LEU A 359 0.39 25.18 10.27
CA LEU A 359 -0.83 25.05 9.47
C LEU A 359 -0.99 26.20 8.47
N GLN A 360 -0.67 27.43 8.88
CA GLN A 360 -0.69 28.61 8.00
C GLN A 360 0.37 28.55 6.88
N SER A 361 1.47 27.83 7.09
CA SER A 361 2.54 27.69 6.09
C SER A 361 2.29 26.59 5.05
N ILE A 362 1.30 25.70 5.26
CA ILE A 362 1.02 24.56 4.38
C ILE A 362 0.73 25.00 2.93
N PRO A 363 -0.17 25.96 2.63
CA PRO A 363 -0.50 26.29 1.25
C PRO A 363 0.71 26.79 0.43
N LEU A 364 1.55 27.63 1.05
CA LEU A 364 2.79 28.12 0.43
C LEU A 364 3.78 26.99 0.18
N PHE A 365 3.84 26.01 1.06
CA PHE A 365 4.70 24.84 0.91
C PHE A 365 4.23 23.95 -0.26
N GLU A 366 2.94 23.70 -0.37
CA GLU A 366 2.36 22.88 -1.45
C GLU A 366 2.54 23.53 -2.83
N GLU A 367 2.28 24.83 -2.94
CA GLU A 367 2.51 25.57 -4.19
C GLU A 367 3.97 25.45 -4.64
N ARG A 368 4.91 25.61 -3.70
CA ARG A 368 6.34 25.50 -3.99
C ARG A 368 6.77 24.07 -4.35
N ARG A 369 6.23 23.07 -3.66
CA ARG A 369 6.45 21.65 -4.00
C ARG A 369 6.02 21.39 -5.44
N ASP A 370 4.86 21.90 -5.84
CA ASP A 370 4.30 21.66 -7.16
C ASP A 370 5.07 22.44 -8.24
N LEU A 371 5.51 23.66 -7.95
CA LEU A 371 6.44 24.42 -8.80
C LEU A 371 7.77 23.69 -9.00
N LEU A 372 8.34 23.14 -7.93
CA LEU A 372 9.58 22.37 -8.00
C LEU A 372 9.39 21.14 -8.90
N HIS A 373 8.35 20.34 -8.66
CA HIS A 373 8.05 19.17 -9.47
C HIS A 373 7.79 19.53 -10.94
N ARG A 374 7.11 20.64 -11.21
CA ARG A 374 6.88 21.14 -12.58
C ARG A 374 8.18 21.54 -13.27
N ALA A 375 9.07 22.25 -12.58
CA ALA A 375 10.38 22.64 -13.11
C ALA A 375 11.26 21.41 -13.41
N ILE A 376 11.23 20.40 -12.55
CA ILE A 376 11.94 19.13 -12.75
C ILE A 376 11.39 18.41 -13.98
N ARG A 377 10.07 18.31 -14.15
CA ARG A 377 9.45 17.69 -15.35
C ARG A 377 9.88 18.40 -16.63
N ALA A 378 9.89 19.74 -16.62
CA ALA A 378 10.34 20.55 -17.74
C ALA A 378 11.86 20.46 -18.03
N GLY A 379 12.64 19.87 -17.11
CA GLY A 379 14.10 19.77 -17.25
C GLY A 379 14.84 21.08 -16.98
N GLU A 380 14.18 22.05 -16.34
CA GLU A 380 14.75 23.36 -16.03
C GLU A 380 15.70 23.27 -14.83
N THR A 381 16.99 23.02 -15.10
CA THR A 381 18.03 22.87 -14.06
C THR A 381 18.18 24.13 -13.21
N SER A 382 18.36 25.31 -13.84
CA SER A 382 18.57 26.58 -13.13
C SER A 382 17.41 26.92 -12.19
N ARG A 383 16.17 26.78 -12.68
CA ARG A 383 14.97 27.07 -11.89
C ARG A 383 14.80 26.09 -10.74
N THR A 384 15.08 24.81 -10.96
CA THR A 384 15.08 23.78 -9.90
C THR A 384 16.08 24.14 -8.81
N GLU A 385 17.29 24.57 -9.18
CA GLU A 385 18.30 25.02 -8.21
C GLU A 385 17.88 26.28 -7.45
N GLU A 386 17.26 27.25 -8.12
CA GLU A 386 16.76 28.47 -7.49
C GLU A 386 15.70 28.17 -6.43
N ILE A 387 14.68 27.37 -6.79
CA ILE A 387 13.59 27.00 -5.87
C ILE A 387 14.12 26.26 -4.64
N ILE A 388 15.07 25.34 -4.84
CA ILE A 388 15.66 24.56 -3.75
C ILE A 388 16.60 25.41 -2.88
N ARG A 389 17.37 26.34 -3.46
CA ARG A 389 18.34 27.18 -2.75
C ARG A 389 17.69 28.32 -1.96
N TYR A 390 16.52 28.79 -2.40
CA TYR A 390 15.85 29.94 -1.81
C TYR A 390 15.66 29.83 -0.29
N HIS A 391 15.47 28.61 0.24
CA HIS A 391 15.51 28.36 1.69
C HIS A 391 16.52 27.25 2.04
N GLN A 392 17.72 27.63 2.48
CA GLN A 392 18.76 26.68 2.89
C GLN A 392 18.30 25.69 3.98
N SER A 393 17.39 26.11 4.86
CA SER A 393 16.82 25.27 5.92
C SER A 393 15.69 24.34 5.45
N SER A 394 14.91 24.74 4.43
CA SER A 394 13.74 24.00 3.95
C SER A 394 14.01 23.19 2.67
N GLY A 395 15.12 23.43 1.98
CA GLY A 395 15.51 22.69 0.77
C GLY A 395 15.56 21.17 0.94
N PRO A 396 16.16 20.62 2.03
CA PRO A 396 16.16 19.18 2.31
C PRO A 396 14.76 18.59 2.40
N THR A 397 13.86 19.32 3.06
CA THR A 397 12.47 18.94 3.34
C THR A 397 11.63 19.00 2.08
N LEU A 398 11.79 20.06 1.28
CA LEU A 398 11.09 20.25 0.01
C LEU A 398 11.50 19.18 -1.02
N ALA A 399 12.80 18.83 -1.08
CA ALA A 399 13.29 17.80 -1.99
C ALA A 399 12.82 16.38 -1.59
N ALA A 400 12.65 16.12 -0.29
CA ALA A 400 12.17 14.85 0.25
C ALA A 400 10.64 14.72 0.22
N ALA A 401 9.92 15.84 0.17
CA ALA A 401 8.46 15.86 0.15
C ALA A 401 7.90 15.07 -1.04
N LYS A 402 6.85 14.32 -0.76
CA LYS A 402 6.15 13.49 -1.73
C LYS A 402 4.96 14.24 -2.30
N ASN A 403 4.63 13.94 -3.56
CA ASN A 403 3.38 14.37 -4.18
C ASN A 403 2.23 13.40 -3.84
N LYS A 404 1.04 13.65 -4.38
CA LYS A 404 -0.12 12.75 -4.29
C LYS A 404 0.12 11.32 -4.80
N TYR A 405 1.20 11.12 -5.57
CA TYR A 405 1.63 9.82 -6.08
C TYR A 405 2.73 9.16 -5.23
N GLY A 406 3.08 9.74 -4.08
CA GLY A 406 4.14 9.23 -3.21
C GLY A 406 5.56 9.40 -3.76
N ARG A 407 5.75 10.20 -4.82
CA ARG A 407 7.04 10.40 -5.48
C ARG A 407 7.69 11.68 -4.95
N CYS A 408 8.95 11.58 -4.56
CA CYS A 408 9.79 12.74 -4.20
C CYS A 408 10.41 13.41 -5.44
N SER A 409 11.03 14.56 -5.26
CA SER A 409 11.69 15.30 -6.35
C SER A 409 12.73 14.47 -7.10
N LEU A 410 13.49 13.62 -6.39
CA LEU A 410 14.48 12.74 -7.03
C LEU A 410 13.84 11.65 -7.89
N HIS A 411 12.71 11.09 -7.46
CA HIS A 411 11.96 10.12 -8.27
C HIS A 411 11.55 10.72 -9.61
N ILE A 412 10.99 11.94 -9.59
CA ILE A 412 10.54 12.64 -10.79
C ILE A 412 11.72 12.99 -11.70
N ALA A 413 12.85 13.41 -11.14
CA ALA A 413 14.06 13.71 -11.92
C ALA A 413 14.61 12.46 -12.63
N VAL A 414 14.56 11.29 -11.99
CA VAL A 414 14.99 10.02 -12.58
C VAL A 414 14.01 9.55 -13.65
N LEU A 415 12.71 9.66 -13.40
CA LEU A 415 11.67 9.37 -14.39
C LEU A 415 11.80 10.26 -15.62
N GLY A 416 12.04 11.57 -15.44
CA GLY A 416 12.29 12.51 -16.53
C GLY A 416 13.64 12.34 -17.22
N GLN A 417 14.50 11.41 -16.78
CA GLN A 417 15.85 11.18 -17.30
C GLN A 417 16.75 12.43 -17.25
N HIS A 418 16.49 13.34 -16.31
CA HIS A 418 17.22 14.61 -16.15
C HIS A 418 18.49 14.43 -15.33
N GLN A 419 19.55 13.88 -15.93
CA GLN A 419 20.79 13.53 -15.24
C GLN A 419 21.43 14.70 -14.47
N ALA A 420 21.37 15.91 -15.02
CA ALA A 420 21.92 17.11 -14.37
C ALA A 420 21.21 17.42 -13.05
N ILE A 421 19.87 17.32 -13.03
CA ILE A 421 19.05 17.55 -11.84
C ILE A 421 19.27 16.43 -10.81
N VAL A 422 19.32 15.18 -11.27
CA VAL A 422 19.60 14.01 -10.41
C VAL A 422 20.94 14.16 -9.68
N ASN A 423 22.00 14.54 -10.40
CA ASN A 423 23.31 14.76 -9.81
C ASN A 423 23.31 15.91 -8.79
N HIS A 424 22.57 16.99 -9.10
CA HIS A 424 22.44 18.14 -8.20
C HIS A 424 21.72 17.77 -6.90
N ILE A 425 20.55 17.12 -7.00
CA ILE A 425 19.73 16.75 -5.85
C ILE A 425 20.43 15.68 -5.01
N SER A 426 20.99 14.63 -5.63
CA SER A 426 21.65 13.54 -4.90
C SER A 426 22.92 13.99 -4.18
N SER A 427 23.73 14.89 -4.77
CA SER A 427 24.95 15.40 -4.15
C SER A 427 24.67 16.34 -2.97
N ARG A 428 23.59 17.12 -3.05
CA ARG A 428 23.25 18.13 -2.05
C ARG A 428 22.30 17.62 -0.97
N TYR A 429 21.48 16.62 -1.30
CA TYR A 429 20.42 16.05 -0.46
C TYR A 429 20.43 14.51 -0.51
N PRO A 430 21.44 13.86 0.10
CA PRO A 430 21.58 12.41 0.05
C PRO A 430 20.41 11.67 0.72
N GLN A 431 19.68 12.30 1.64
CA GLN A 431 18.51 11.71 2.28
C GLN A 431 17.41 11.35 1.27
N THR A 432 17.33 12.05 0.14
CA THR A 432 16.34 11.76 -0.91
C THR A 432 16.54 10.41 -1.59
N LEU A 433 17.75 9.83 -1.52
CA LEU A 433 18.06 8.51 -2.06
C LEU A 433 17.41 7.36 -1.27
N HIS A 434 17.12 7.59 0.01
CA HIS A 434 16.53 6.59 0.89
C HIS A 434 15.01 6.68 0.95
N VAL A 435 14.41 7.76 0.44
CA VAL A 435 12.96 7.94 0.42
C VAL A 435 12.35 6.92 -0.53
N GLY A 436 11.47 6.06 -0.02
CA GLY A 436 10.69 5.14 -0.84
C GLY A 436 9.44 5.81 -1.43
N ASP A 437 9.04 5.36 -2.61
CA ASP A 437 7.73 5.65 -3.19
C ASP A 437 6.58 4.97 -2.41
N ASN A 438 5.35 5.03 -2.93
CA ASN A 438 4.20 4.35 -2.33
C ASN A 438 4.34 2.82 -2.21
N LYS A 439 5.13 2.19 -3.10
CA LYS A 439 5.45 0.76 -3.08
C LYS A 439 6.76 0.47 -2.33
N GLY A 440 7.35 1.47 -1.66
CA GLY A 440 8.63 1.36 -0.95
C GLY A 440 9.85 1.26 -1.85
N ARG A 441 9.71 1.52 -3.16
CA ARG A 441 10.82 1.51 -4.13
C ARG A 441 11.63 2.78 -3.96
N GLN A 442 12.94 2.64 -3.83
CA GLN A 442 13.87 3.76 -3.79
C GLN A 442 14.13 4.33 -5.18
N PRO A 443 14.62 5.57 -5.31
CA PRO A 443 15.06 6.15 -6.57
C PRO A 443 16.07 5.28 -7.33
N SER A 444 16.90 4.52 -6.59
CA SER A 444 17.88 3.58 -7.13
C SER A 444 17.27 2.49 -8.03
N TYR A 445 16.05 2.04 -7.69
CA TYR A 445 15.31 1.00 -8.39
C TYR A 445 15.02 1.39 -9.84
N TYR A 446 14.63 2.64 -10.06
CA TYR A 446 14.28 3.16 -11.38
C TYR A 446 15.47 3.17 -12.34
N PHE A 447 16.71 3.38 -11.87
CA PHE A 447 17.89 3.32 -12.73
C PHE A 447 18.14 1.93 -13.33
N MET A 448 17.75 0.87 -12.62
CA MET A 448 18.00 -0.50 -13.02
C MET A 448 16.94 -1.02 -14.00
N ASN A 449 15.69 -0.57 -13.86
CA ASN A 449 14.55 -1.05 -14.64
C ASN A 449 14.02 0.00 -15.63
N LYS A 450 14.77 0.24 -16.72
CA LYS A 450 14.38 1.20 -17.77
C LYS A 450 13.03 0.93 -18.43
N SER A 451 12.59 -0.33 -18.50
CA SER A 451 11.28 -0.69 -19.04
C SER A 451 10.12 -0.25 -18.13
N GLU A 452 10.32 -0.22 -16.81
CA GLU A 452 9.31 0.24 -15.86
C GLU A 452 9.23 1.77 -15.81
N ILE A 453 10.33 2.48 -16.13
CA ILE A 453 10.30 3.94 -16.27
C ILE A 453 9.25 4.36 -17.31
N GLN A 454 9.19 3.69 -18.47
CA GLN A 454 8.23 4.03 -19.53
C GLN A 454 6.78 3.85 -19.07
N VAL A 455 6.46 2.73 -18.42
CA VAL A 455 5.11 2.48 -17.87
C VAL A 455 4.73 3.55 -16.84
N LEU A 456 5.67 3.95 -15.98
CA LEU A 456 5.40 4.94 -14.93
C LEU A 456 5.36 6.38 -15.45
N GLN A 457 6.02 6.66 -16.57
CA GLN A 457 5.88 7.89 -17.34
C GLN A 457 4.48 7.95 -17.97
N GLU A 458 4.05 6.88 -18.65
CA GLU A 458 2.71 6.77 -19.23
C GLU A 458 1.60 6.86 -18.17
N GLU A 459 1.76 6.21 -17.02
CA GLU A 459 0.85 6.39 -15.88
C GLU A 459 0.80 7.85 -15.43
N GLU A 460 1.95 8.51 -15.27
CA GLU A 460 2.00 9.92 -14.84
C GLU A 460 1.36 10.86 -15.87
N GLU A 461 1.58 10.62 -17.16
CA GLU A 461 0.96 11.37 -18.26
C GLU A 461 -0.56 11.18 -18.30
N ASN A 462 -1.05 9.94 -18.23
CA ASN A 462 -2.49 9.64 -18.22
C ASN A 462 -3.21 10.31 -17.04
N PHE A 463 -2.58 10.36 -15.86
CA PHE A 463 -3.17 11.02 -14.69
C PHE A 463 -3.05 12.56 -14.74
N LEU A 464 -2.04 13.11 -15.41
CA LEU A 464 -1.98 14.55 -15.69
C LEU A 464 -3.07 14.95 -16.68
N GLU A 465 -3.35 14.14 -17.71
CA GLU A 465 -4.45 14.38 -18.64
C GLU A 465 -5.83 14.34 -17.93
N GLN A 466 -6.04 13.39 -17.02
CA GLN A 466 -7.25 13.36 -16.19
C GLN A 466 -7.37 14.57 -15.25
N GLY A 467 -6.25 15.07 -14.72
CA GLY A 467 -6.24 16.29 -13.91
C GLY A 467 -6.49 17.58 -14.71
N VAL A 468 -6.20 17.59 -16.01
CA VAL A 468 -6.51 18.72 -16.91
C VAL A 468 -7.98 18.73 -17.32
N GLU A 469 -8.65 17.56 -17.37
CA GLU A 469 -10.11 17.52 -17.60
C GLU A 469 -10.91 18.08 -16.42
N ASP A 470 -10.46 17.88 -15.17
CA ASP A 470 -11.13 18.47 -14.00
C ASP A 470 -10.99 20.00 -13.91
N ASP A 471 -9.94 20.59 -14.51
CA ASP A 471 -9.72 22.05 -14.58
C ASP A 471 -10.43 22.72 -15.78
N LEU A 472 -10.97 21.94 -16.73
CA LEU A 472 -11.67 22.47 -17.92
C LEU A 472 -13.20 22.52 -17.76
N ASP A 473 -13.75 21.90 -16.70
CA ASP A 473 -15.19 21.88 -16.39
C ASP A 473 -15.56 22.67 -15.10
N SER A 474 -14.64 23.45 -14.52
CA SER A 474 -14.90 24.37 -13.40
C SER A 474 -15.30 25.80 -13.81
#